data_AF-A0A920FA31-F1
#
_entry.id   AF-A0A920FA31-F1
#
_cell.length_a   1.000
_cell.length_b   1.000
_cell.length_c   1.000
_cell.angle_alpha   90.00
_cell.angle_beta   90.00
_cell.angle_gamma   90.00
#
_symmetry.space_group_name_H-M   'P 1'
#
loop_
_entity.id
_entity.type
_entity.pdbx_description
1 polymer ?
#
loop_
_entity_poly.entity_id
_entity_poly.type
_entity_poly.pdbx_seq_one_letter_code
_entity_poly.pdbx_strand_id
1 'polypeptide(L)' 'MPMRVKCNANYNNGRLATVQAEADGYDTAIFLNSRGKVSEGPGMCFFIVRDGIPITPSISNDILRVSLETLFCI' A
#
# COMPACT_ATOMS: atom_id res chain seq x y z
N MET A 1 2.75 11.87 7.78
CA MET A 1 4.00 11.09 8.01
C MET A 1 4.52 10.64 6.66
N PRO A 2 5.81 10.79 6.31
CA PRO A 2 6.32 10.30 5.03
C PRO A 2 6.39 8.76 5.04
N MET A 3 5.52 8.12 4.26
CA MET A 3 5.46 6.65 4.11
C MET A 3 6.71 6.06 3.43
N ARG A 4 7.51 6.91 2.77
CA ARG A 4 8.77 6.53 2.11
C ARG A 4 9.82 5.98 3.08
N VAL A 5 9.74 6.30 4.36
CA VAL A 5 10.72 5.83 5.36
C VAL A 5 10.17 4.59 6.05
N LYS A 6 10.95 3.50 6.04
CA LYS A 6 10.59 2.27 6.77
C LYS A 6 10.85 2.45 8.26
N CYS A 7 9.91 3.08 8.95
CA CYS A 7 9.96 3.35 10.39
C CYS A 7 8.83 2.62 11.13
N ASN A 8 9.13 2.15 12.34
CA ASN A 8 8.19 1.48 13.25
C ASN A 8 6.92 2.32 13.47
N ALA A 9 7.05 3.65 13.54
CA ALA A 9 5.92 4.56 13.69
C ALA A 9 4.92 4.50 12.51
N ASN A 10 5.38 4.22 11.28
CA ASN A 10 4.51 4.09 10.11
C ASN A 10 3.69 2.80 10.14
N TYR A 11 4.18 1.77 10.85
CA TYR A 11 3.44 0.51 11.04
C TYR A 11 2.24 0.67 11.97
N ASN A 12 2.17 1.72 12.80
CA ASN A 12 0.97 1.99 13.60
C ASN A 12 -0.24 2.29 12.69
N ASN A 13 -0.03 3.01 11.57
CA ASN A 13 -1.10 3.26 10.60
C ASN A 13 -1.57 1.94 9.95
N GLY A 14 -0.61 1.07 9.59
CA GLY A 14 -0.88 -0.29 9.11
C GLY A 14 -1.71 -1.10 10.10
N ARG A 15 -1.32 -1.10 11.39
CA ARG A 15 -1.97 -1.89 12.44
C ARG A 15 -3.40 -1.46 12.71
N LEU A 16 -3.68 -0.16 12.72
CA LEU A 16 -5.05 0.35 12.85
C LEU A 16 -5.93 -0.12 11.70
N ALA A 17 -5.41 -0.09 10.47
CA ALA A 17 -6.15 -0.54 9.30
C ALA A 17 -6.40 -2.05 9.30
N THR A 18 -5.43 -2.85 9.77
CA THR A 18 -5.62 -4.30 9.94
C THR A 18 -6.71 -4.60 10.96
N VAL A 19 -6.67 -3.95 12.13
CA VAL A 19 -7.70 -4.14 13.17
C VAL A 19 -9.09 -3.76 12.65
N GLN A 20 -9.19 -2.67 11.88
CA GLN A 20 -10.45 -2.26 11.26
C GLN A 20 -10.94 -3.28 10.21
N ALA A 21 -10.05 -3.75 9.33
CA ALA A 21 -10.38 -4.75 8.33
C ALA A 21 -10.89 -6.05 8.98
N GLU A 22 -10.22 -6.52 10.03
CA GLU A 22 -10.63 -7.70 10.79
C GLU A 22 -12.00 -7.49 11.45
N ALA A 23 -12.25 -6.32 12.05
CA ALA A 23 -13.53 -5.99 12.67
C ALA A 23 -14.68 -5.93 11.66
N ASP A 24 -14.39 -5.48 10.43
CA ASP A 24 -15.37 -5.37 9.34
C ASP A 24 -15.52 -6.67 8.53
N GLY A 25 -14.74 -7.72 8.85
CA GLY A 25 -14.82 -9.05 8.22
C GLY A 25 -14.05 -9.20 6.91
N TYR A 26 -13.04 -8.37 6.66
CA TYR A 26 -12.15 -8.43 5.50
C TYR A 26 -10.78 -9.03 5.85
N ASP A 27 -10.13 -9.65 4.86
CA ASP A 27 -8.78 -10.20 5.03
C ASP A 27 -7.70 -9.10 5.16
N THR A 28 -7.89 -7.96 4.51
CA THR A 28 -6.92 -6.85 4.51
C THR A 28 -7.54 -5.52 4.11
N ALA A 29 -6.82 -4.43 4.34
CA ALA A 29 -7.19 -3.07 3.95
C ALA A 29 -6.33 -2.54 2.80
N ILE A 30 -6.87 -1.60 2.02
CA ILE A 30 -6.11 -0.83 1.04
C ILE A 30 -6.19 0.65 1.43
N PHE A 31 -5.04 1.31 1.53
CA PHE A 31 -4.98 2.72 1.85
C PHE A 31 -5.27 3.61 0.64
N LEU A 32 -5.97 4.69 0.94
CA LEU A 32 -6.03 5.86 0.08
C LEU A 32 -5.08 6.92 0.66
N ASN A 33 -4.35 7.62 -0.22
CA ASN A 33 -3.60 8.80 0.18
C ASN A 33 -4.54 9.99 0.43
N SER A 34 -3.99 11.09 0.94
CA SER A 34 -4.75 12.32 1.23
C SER A 34 -5.43 12.94 0.00
N ARG A 35 -5.04 12.55 -1.22
CA ARG A 35 -5.65 12.97 -2.48
C ARG A 35 -6.74 12.00 -2.97
N GLY A 36 -7.14 11.03 -2.14
CA GLY A 36 -8.14 10.02 -2.47
C GLY A 36 -7.69 9.03 -3.55
N LYS A 37 -6.38 8.94 -3.83
CA LYS A 37 -5.82 7.96 -4.76
C LYS A 37 -5.32 6.75 -3.98
N VAL A 38 -5.38 5.58 -4.63
CA VAL A 38 -4.87 4.36 -4.01
C VAL A 38 -3.37 4.46 -3.78
N SER A 39 -2.95 4.03 -2.59
CA SER A 39 -1.58 4.08 -2.09
C SER A 39 -1.03 2.66 -1.98
N GLU A 40 -1.09 2.03 -0.80
CA GLU A 40 -0.59 0.67 -0.55
C GLU A 40 -1.46 -0.06 0.49
N GLY A 41 -1.18 -1.33 0.77
CA GLY A 41 -1.80 -2.08 1.86
C GLY A 41 -0.97 -2.02 3.16
N PRO A 42 -1.50 -2.52 4.29
CA PRO A 42 -0.77 -2.59 5.55
C PRO A 42 0.45 -3.51 5.43
N GLY A 43 1.62 -2.92 5.16
CA GLY A 43 2.90 -3.62 5.02
C GLY A 43 3.15 -4.26 3.66
N MET A 44 2.34 -3.97 2.64
CA MET A 44 2.49 -4.53 1.29
C MET A 44 2.18 -3.49 0.21
N CYS A 45 2.90 -3.53 -0.91
CA CYS A 45 2.44 -2.89 -2.13
C CYS A 45 1.47 -3.83 -2.87
N PHE A 46 0.55 -3.27 -3.66
CA PHE A 46 -0.38 -4.06 -4.48
C PHE A 46 -0.32 -3.59 -5.93
N PHE A 47 -0.82 -4.44 -6.82
CA PHE A 47 -0.93 -4.18 -8.25
C PHE A 47 -2.27 -4.75 -8.75
N ILE A 48 -2.81 -4.13 -9.79
CA ILE A 48 -4.03 -4.57 -10.45
C ILE A 48 -3.66 -4.89 -11.90
N VAL A 49 -4.14 -6.01 -12.43
CA VAL A 49 -4.03 -6.31 -13.86
C VAL A 49 -5.31 -5.81 -14.54
N ARG A 50 -5.16 -4.93 -15.53
CA ARG A 50 -6.26 -4.46 -16.37
C ARG A 50 -5.85 -4.66 -17.82
N ASP A 51 -6.69 -5.35 -18.59
CA ASP A 51 -6.43 -5.64 -20.02
C ASP A 51 -5.08 -6.35 -20.27
N GLY A 52 -4.69 -7.24 -19.35
CA GLY A 52 -3.40 -7.95 -19.41
C GLY A 52 -2.18 -7.12 -19.01
N ILE A 53 -2.38 -5.84 -18.67
CA ILE A 53 -1.29 -4.92 -18.30
C ILE A 53 -1.26 -4.77 -16.76
N PRO A 54 -0.12 -5.02 -16.10
CA PRO A 54 0.03 -4.75 -14.67
C PRO A 54 0.11 -3.25 -14.40
N ILE A 55 -0.75 -2.78 -13.49
CA ILE A 55 -0.84 -1.38 -13.06
C ILE A 55 -0.56 -1.32 -11.56
N THR A 56 0.43 -0.53 -11.17
CA THR A 56 0.74 -0.21 -9.77
C THR A 56 0.60 1.29 -9.53
N PRO A 57 0.17 1.73 -8.33
CA PRO A 57 0.24 3.15 -7.96
C PRO A 57 1.64 3.72 -8.15
N SER A 58 1.73 4.98 -8.59
CA SER A 58 3.01 5.65 -8.81
C SER A 58 3.73 5.92 -7.48
N ILE A 59 5.06 6.03 -7.49
CA ILE A 59 5.87 6.37 -6.30
C ILE A 59 5.46 7.69 -5.61
N SER A 60 4.72 8.56 -6.31
CA SER A 60 4.19 9.81 -5.75
C SER A 60 2.92 9.63 -4.90
N ASN A 61 2.36 8.41 -4.85
CA ASN A 61 1.12 8.08 -4.14
C ASN A 61 1.33 7.68 -2.67
N ASP A 62 2.40 8.16 -2.03
CA ASP A 62 2.72 7.87 -0.62
C ASP A 62 2.94 6.37 -0.33
N ILE A 63 3.64 5.67 -1.23
CA ILE A 63 3.93 4.23 -1.12
C ILE A 63 5.39 3.96 -0.74
N LEU A 64 5.66 2.80 -0.13
CA LEU A 64 7.02 2.36 0.18
C LEU A 64 7.75 1.88 -1.08
N ARG A 65 8.95 2.42 -1.34
CA ARG A 65 9.70 2.19 -2.60
C ARG A 65 10.30 0.80 -2.75
N VAL A 66 10.63 0.13 -1.64
CA VAL A 66 11.52 -1.06 -1.63
C VAL A 66 10.96 -2.25 -2.41
N SER A 67 9.64 -2.49 -2.33
CA SER A 67 9.00 -3.66 -2.96
C SER A 67 8.70 -3.49 -4.46
N LEU A 68 8.67 -2.26 -4.98
CA LEU A 68 8.34 -1.99 -6.39
C LEU A 68 9.52 -2.25 -7.34
N GLU A 69 10.75 -2.06 -6.86
CA GLU A 69 11.95 -2.29 -7.68
C GLU A 69 12.14 -3.79 -8.00
N THR A 70 11.71 -4.70 -7.12
CA THR A 70 11.89 -6.14 -7.32
C THR A 70 10.94 -6.74 -8.35
N LEU A 71 9.71 -6.22 -8.48
CA LEU A 71 8.71 -6.76 -9.41
C LEU A 71 8.80 -6.16 -10.82
N PHE A 72 9.42 -4.97 -10.97
CA PHE A 72 9.69 -4.36 -12.29
C PHE A 72 11.00 -4.84 -12.92
N CYS A 73 11.78 -5.67 -12.21
CA CYS A 73 13.08 -6.18 -12.66
C CYS A 73 13.04 -7.68 -13.07
N ILE A 74 11.84 -8.24 -13.27
CA ILE A 74 11.59 -9.51 -13.97
C ILE A 74 10.83 -9.16 -15.26
#